data_AF-A0A8T9C9F2-F1
#
_entry.id   AF-A0A8T9C9F2-F1
#
_cell.length_a   1.000
_cell.length_b   1.000
_cell.length_c   1.000
_cell.angle_alpha   90.00
_cell.angle_beta   90.00
_cell.angle_gamma   90.00
#
_symmetry.space_group_name_H-M   'P 1'
#
loop_
_entity.id
_entity.type
_entity.pdbx_description
1 polymer ?
#
loop_
_entity_poly.entity_id
_entity_poly.type
_entity_poly.pdbx_seq_one_letter_code
_entity_poly.pdbx_strand_id
1 'polypeptide(L)'
;MMSAVVAQSGSTVPQVSSSGGSMSGTLHIVTTDGAEPYTAIVDPTGTGAFSSGTQADVTQQVPGTFGEILPNGDTLRERRWSASSTRVLRRAGIMKRAANVNKDYNEELTLYKQPFTVQIPAGTTCSGTMAGMSNVCLVKMANPNPAGPFGGVFAMQIASGNSTTAAAAAPATSSAATTGSSTSTSAAADSADDDEAATSQQGGALGNALAGII
;
A
#
# COMPACT_ATOMS: atom_id res chain seq x y z
N MET A 1 14.13 -11.26 7.55
CA MET A 1 13.02 -10.30 7.33
C MET A 1 12.58 -10.28 5.86
N MET A 2 13.47 -10.10 4.88
CA MET A 2 13.11 -10.11 3.45
C MET A 2 12.46 -11.41 2.95
N SER A 3 12.85 -12.57 3.48
CA SER A 3 12.22 -13.86 3.15
C SER A 3 10.74 -13.93 3.55
N ALA A 4 10.35 -13.28 4.65
CA ALA A 4 8.96 -13.20 5.07
C ALA A 4 8.13 -12.27 4.16
N VAL A 5 8.74 -11.17 3.68
CA VAL A 5 8.10 -10.24 2.75
C VAL A 5 7.79 -10.93 1.42
N VAL A 6 8.73 -11.73 0.89
CA VAL A 6 8.51 -12.49 -0.34
C VAL A 6 7.49 -13.61 -0.13
N ALA A 7 7.53 -14.31 1.02
CA ALA A 7 6.50 -15.30 1.34
C ALA A 7 5.08 -14.71 1.35
N GLN A 8 4.94 -13.44 1.75
CA GLN A 8 3.66 -12.72 1.74
C GLN A 8 3.30 -12.12 0.36
N SER A 9 4.30 -11.85 -0.48
CA SER A 9 4.14 -11.27 -1.83
C SER A 9 3.95 -12.34 -2.93
N GLY A 10 4.14 -13.63 -2.61
CA GLY A 10 4.12 -14.73 -3.57
C GLY A 10 5.42 -14.83 -4.38
N SER A 11 5.36 -15.53 -5.53
CA SER A 11 6.54 -15.84 -6.35
C SER A 11 7.08 -14.65 -7.17
N THR A 12 6.47 -13.46 -7.07
CA THR A 12 6.80 -12.29 -7.89
C THR A 12 6.74 -10.99 -7.08
N VAL A 13 7.72 -10.12 -7.26
CA VAL A 13 7.69 -8.71 -6.80
C VAL A 13 7.13 -7.81 -7.91
N PRO A 14 6.74 -6.54 -7.64
CA PRO A 14 6.38 -5.59 -8.67
C PRO A 14 7.45 -5.48 -9.76
N GLN A 15 7.04 -5.48 -11.02
CA GLN A 15 7.92 -5.48 -12.18
C GLN A 15 7.82 -4.15 -12.94
N VAL A 16 8.95 -3.62 -13.41
CA VAL A 16 8.96 -2.55 -14.42
C VAL A 16 9.87 -2.94 -15.58
N SER A 17 9.65 -2.35 -16.75
CA SER A 17 10.49 -2.61 -17.91
C SER A 17 11.85 -1.90 -17.78
N SER A 18 12.86 -2.40 -18.49
CA SER A 18 14.15 -1.71 -18.60
C SER A 18 14.06 -0.37 -19.34
N SER A 19 13.04 -0.17 -20.19
CA SER A 19 12.72 1.12 -20.81
C SER A 19 12.08 2.14 -19.84
N GLY A 20 11.90 1.77 -18.56
CA GLY A 20 11.24 2.59 -17.55
C GLY A 20 9.81 2.10 -17.26
N GLY A 21 9.16 2.77 -16.31
CA GLY A 21 7.80 2.46 -15.92
C GLY A 21 7.45 3.13 -14.58
N SER A 22 6.17 3.16 -14.27
CA SER A 22 5.67 3.71 -13.01
C SER A 22 5.24 2.60 -12.07
N MET A 23 5.44 2.81 -10.78
CA MET A 23 4.86 1.99 -9.73
C MET A 23 3.97 2.86 -8.86
N SER A 24 2.74 2.40 -8.67
CA SER A 24 1.77 2.98 -7.75
C SER A 24 1.68 2.11 -6.50
N GLY A 25 1.39 2.71 -5.35
CA GLY A 25 1.23 1.95 -4.12
C GLY A 25 0.42 2.68 -3.06
N THR A 26 0.06 1.91 -2.04
CA THR A 26 -0.60 2.45 -0.85
C THR A 26 0.44 2.86 0.17
N LEU A 27 0.35 4.09 0.66
CA LEU A 27 1.12 4.54 1.81
C LEU A 27 0.24 4.55 3.06
N HIS A 28 0.67 3.86 4.11
CA HIS A 28 0.04 3.95 5.42
C HIS A 28 0.73 5.03 6.26
N ILE A 29 0.03 6.11 6.55
CA ILE A 29 0.55 7.20 7.39
C ILE A 29 0.02 7.01 8.81
N VAL A 30 0.93 6.66 9.73
CA VAL A 30 0.61 6.47 11.16
C VAL A 30 0.48 7.81 11.88
N THR A 31 1.36 8.76 11.56
CA THR A 31 1.51 10.04 12.28
C THR A 31 1.48 11.24 11.35
N THR A 32 1.01 12.39 11.86
CA THR A 32 0.83 13.63 11.07
C THR A 32 2.09 14.16 10.39
N ASP A 33 3.28 13.73 10.80
CA ASP A 33 4.59 14.16 10.27
C ASP A 33 5.18 13.20 9.23
N GLY A 34 4.48 12.09 8.94
CA GLY A 34 4.84 11.13 7.90
C GLY A 34 4.18 11.41 6.55
N ALA A 35 3.90 12.66 6.22
CA ALA A 35 3.26 13.03 4.97
C ALA A 35 4.28 13.63 3.98
N GLU A 36 3.82 14.42 3.03
CA GLU A 36 4.59 14.88 1.87
C GLU A 36 5.43 16.13 2.06
N PRO A 37 6.54 16.32 1.30
CA PRO A 37 6.86 15.62 0.04
C PRO A 37 7.76 14.40 0.20
N TYR A 38 7.49 13.35 -0.58
CA TYR A 38 8.37 12.18 -0.71
C TYR A 38 9.39 12.35 -1.82
N THR A 39 10.57 11.78 -1.59
CA THR A 39 11.63 11.56 -2.58
C THR A 39 11.89 10.06 -2.71
N ALA A 40 12.29 9.61 -3.89
CA ALA A 40 12.57 8.20 -4.15
C ALA A 40 14.01 8.01 -4.63
N ILE A 41 14.68 6.98 -4.11
CA ILE A 41 16.01 6.56 -4.53
C ILE A 41 16.00 5.06 -4.82
N VAL A 42 16.45 4.69 -6.01
CA VAL A 42 16.62 3.32 -6.46
C VAL A 42 18.05 2.87 -6.17
N ASP A 43 18.19 1.82 -5.36
CA ASP A 43 19.44 1.07 -5.21
C ASP A 43 19.47 -0.10 -6.21
N PRO A 44 20.32 -0.02 -7.25
CA PRO A 44 20.43 -1.07 -8.27
C PRO A 44 21.01 -2.39 -7.73
N THR A 45 21.74 -2.34 -6.61
CA THR A 45 22.39 -3.52 -6.05
C THR A 45 21.44 -4.38 -5.20
N GLY A 46 20.32 -3.81 -4.77
CA GLY A 46 19.38 -4.47 -3.86
C GLY A 46 19.94 -4.74 -2.46
N THR A 47 21.00 -4.03 -2.05
CA THR A 47 21.68 -4.24 -0.75
C THR A 47 21.32 -3.20 0.31
N GLY A 48 20.59 -2.14 -0.08
CA GLY A 48 20.24 -1.01 0.77
C GLY A 48 21.21 0.16 0.66
N ALA A 49 22.06 0.19 -0.37
CA ALA A 49 23.09 1.21 -0.60
C ALA A 49 22.51 2.49 -1.25
N PHE A 50 21.52 3.11 -0.60
CA PHE A 50 20.80 4.26 -1.16
C PHE A 50 21.64 5.54 -1.33
N SER A 51 22.77 5.67 -0.64
CA SER A 51 23.65 6.84 -0.81
C SER A 51 24.30 6.90 -2.20
N SER A 52 24.47 5.75 -2.85
CA SER A 52 24.95 5.60 -4.23
C SER A 52 23.84 5.30 -5.23
N GLY A 53 22.59 5.36 -4.78
CA GLY A 53 21.43 5.07 -5.62
C GLY A 53 21.10 6.20 -6.59
N THR A 54 20.27 5.88 -7.57
CA THR A 54 19.79 6.85 -8.57
C THR A 54 18.43 7.39 -8.13
N GLN A 55 18.21 8.69 -8.28
CA GLN A 55 16.93 9.30 -7.97
C GLN A 55 15.85 8.82 -8.94
N ALA A 56 14.68 8.48 -8.39
CA ALA A 56 13.45 8.24 -9.14
C ALA A 56 12.47 9.38 -8.87
N ASP A 57 11.63 9.68 -9.86
CA ASP A 57 10.70 10.80 -9.78
C ASP A 57 9.39 10.36 -9.12
N VAL A 58 9.01 11.00 -8.03
CA VAL A 58 7.70 10.77 -7.42
C VAL A 58 6.69 11.69 -8.12
N THR A 59 5.95 11.14 -9.08
CA THR A 59 5.07 11.89 -9.99
C THR A 59 3.68 12.12 -9.41
N GLN A 60 3.21 11.20 -8.59
CA GLN A 60 2.01 11.37 -7.79
C GLN A 60 2.37 11.24 -6.32
N GLN A 61 1.83 12.19 -5.59
CA GLN A 61 2.18 12.53 -4.24
C GLN A 61 0.92 12.30 -3.37
N VAL A 62 1.08 11.75 -2.17
CA VAL A 62 0.01 11.59 -1.18
C VAL A 62 -0.42 12.96 -0.62
N PRO A 63 -1.47 13.08 0.18
CA PRO A 63 -1.81 14.37 0.79
C PRO A 63 -0.77 14.82 1.82
N GLY A 64 -0.28 16.06 1.71
CA GLY A 64 0.55 16.67 2.74
C GLY A 64 1.11 18.04 2.34
N THR A 65 1.77 18.70 3.27
CA THR A 65 2.50 19.95 3.01
C THR A 65 3.65 20.08 4.02
N PHE A 66 4.89 20.20 3.53
CA PHE A 66 6.11 20.35 4.36
C PHE A 66 6.39 19.19 5.32
N GLY A 67 6.08 17.99 4.88
CA GLY A 67 6.18 16.74 5.59
C GLY A 67 4.98 16.45 6.50
N GLU A 68 3.94 17.28 6.48
CA GLU A 68 2.86 17.20 7.46
C GLU A 68 1.46 17.11 6.85
N ILE A 69 0.54 16.47 7.59
CA ILE A 69 -0.87 16.32 7.28
C ILE A 69 -1.72 16.58 8.53
N LEU A 70 -2.99 16.95 8.36
CA LEU A 70 -3.90 17.12 9.48
C LEU A 70 -4.26 15.77 10.13
N PRO A 71 -4.63 15.74 11.43
CA PRO A 71 -5.11 14.51 12.09
C PRO A 71 -6.31 13.86 11.38
N ASN A 72 -7.16 14.67 10.75
CA ASN A 72 -8.30 14.19 9.96
C ASN A 72 -7.90 13.63 8.59
N GLY A 73 -6.63 13.68 8.19
CA GLY A 73 -6.12 13.12 6.95
C GLY A 73 -6.21 14.04 5.73
N ASP A 74 -6.59 15.31 5.92
CA ASP A 74 -6.64 16.33 4.88
C ASP A 74 -5.33 17.14 4.78
N THR A 75 -5.10 17.77 3.62
CA THR A 75 -3.95 18.66 3.45
C THR A 75 -4.10 19.96 4.24
N LEU A 76 -2.95 20.54 4.62
CA LEU A 76 -2.92 21.79 5.40
C LEU A 76 -3.38 23.02 4.59
N ARG A 77 -3.61 22.88 3.27
CA ARG A 77 -4.09 23.94 2.39
C ARG A 77 -5.57 24.29 2.65
N GLU A 78 -6.39 23.33 3.07
CA GLU A 78 -7.79 23.55 3.46
C GLU A 78 -7.96 24.34 4.77
N ARG A 79 -6.95 24.38 5.66
CA ARG A 79 -7.04 25.07 6.98
C ARG A 79 -5.81 25.94 7.29
N ARG A 80 -5.66 27.02 6.51
CA ARG A 80 -4.50 27.93 6.52
C ARG A 80 -4.23 28.71 7.83
N TRP A 81 -5.21 28.87 8.72
CA TRP A 81 -5.07 29.78 9.88
C TRP A 81 -4.69 29.07 11.20
N SER A 82 -5.19 27.86 11.47
CA SER A 82 -4.95 27.14 12.74
C SER A 82 -3.69 26.26 12.72
N ALA A 83 -3.26 25.80 11.54
CA ALA A 83 -2.09 24.94 11.39
C ALA A 83 -0.76 25.68 11.59
N SER A 84 -0.71 26.99 11.33
CA SER A 84 0.55 27.75 11.27
C SER A 84 1.17 27.99 12.65
N SER A 85 0.37 28.35 13.67
CA SER A 85 0.85 28.52 15.05
C SER A 85 1.22 27.19 15.70
N THR A 86 0.40 26.15 15.49
CA THR A 86 0.67 24.81 16.03
C THR A 86 1.96 24.20 15.46
N ARG A 87 2.28 24.45 14.18
CA ARG A 87 3.53 24.01 13.55
C ARG A 87 4.77 24.60 14.17
N VAL A 88 4.77 25.91 14.42
CA VAL A 88 5.93 26.58 15.04
C VAL A 88 6.16 26.01 16.45
N LEU A 89 5.09 25.82 17.24
CA LEU A 89 5.21 25.25 18.58
C LEU A 89 5.66 23.77 18.55
N ARG A 90 5.19 22.96 17.60
CA ARG A 90 5.64 21.57 17.41
C ARG A 90 7.11 21.49 16.99
N ARG A 91 7.52 22.34 16.04
CA ARG A 91 8.89 22.38 15.52
C ARG A 91 9.86 22.93 16.56
N ALA A 92 9.41 23.86 17.41
CA ALA A 92 10.15 24.37 18.56
C ALA A 92 10.15 23.41 19.77
N GLY A 93 9.47 22.26 19.69
CA GLY A 93 9.45 21.26 20.77
C GLY A 93 8.60 21.62 21.98
N ILE A 94 7.73 22.63 21.86
CA ILE A 94 6.88 23.15 22.95
C ILE A 94 5.58 22.33 23.08
N MET A 95 5.18 21.61 22.02
CA MET A 95 3.97 20.77 21.98
C MET A 95 4.27 19.37 21.41
N LYS A 96 3.39 18.39 21.65
CA LYS A 96 3.52 17.02 21.10
C LYS A 96 3.60 17.07 19.56
N ARG A 97 4.71 16.56 19.02
CA ARG A 97 5.17 16.74 17.63
C ARG A 97 4.25 16.15 16.57
N ALA A 98 3.59 15.03 16.84
CA ALA A 98 2.72 14.36 15.89
C ALA A 98 1.44 13.81 16.54
N ALA A 99 0.35 13.84 15.79
CA ALA A 99 -0.92 13.21 16.16
C ALA A 99 -1.10 11.93 15.33
N ASN A 100 -1.94 11.02 15.80
CA ASN A 100 -2.24 9.80 15.06
C ASN A 100 -3.20 10.14 13.89
N VAL A 101 -2.88 9.62 12.71
CA VAL A 101 -3.69 9.73 11.49
C VAL A 101 -4.18 8.35 11.05
N ASN A 102 -3.31 7.34 11.16
CA ASN A 102 -3.54 5.90 10.89
C ASN A 102 -4.45 5.64 9.69
N LYS A 103 -4.02 6.13 8.52
CA LYS A 103 -4.79 6.06 7.26
C LYS A 103 -3.96 5.52 6.13
N ASP A 104 -4.63 4.73 5.32
CA ASP A 104 -4.18 4.32 4.01
C ASP A 104 -4.53 5.39 2.95
N TYR A 105 -3.59 5.57 2.04
CA TYR A 105 -3.73 6.40 0.86
C TYR A 105 -3.59 5.49 -0.36
N ASN A 106 -4.72 4.96 -0.81
CA ASN A 106 -4.89 4.03 -1.92
C ASN A 106 -5.82 4.62 -2.99
N GLU A 107 -6.10 3.84 -4.05
CA GLU A 107 -6.92 4.28 -5.20
C GLU A 107 -8.44 4.28 -4.93
N GLU A 108 -8.88 4.01 -3.69
CA GLU A 108 -10.30 3.81 -3.38
C GLU A 108 -11.03 5.14 -3.08
N LEU A 109 -11.74 5.62 -4.10
CA LEU A 109 -12.94 6.48 -4.07
C LEU A 109 -13.03 7.53 -2.94
N THR A 110 -12.05 8.42 -2.85
CA THR A 110 -12.28 9.77 -2.32
C THR A 110 -11.37 10.74 -3.06
N LEU A 111 -11.93 11.85 -3.55
CA LEU A 111 -11.32 12.90 -4.37
C LEU A 111 -9.98 13.51 -3.86
N TYR A 112 -9.49 13.06 -2.70
CA TYR A 112 -8.27 13.51 -2.04
C TYR A 112 -7.36 12.38 -1.55
N LYS A 113 -7.68 11.10 -1.80
CA LYS A 113 -6.83 9.96 -1.44
C LYS A 113 -6.29 9.35 -2.72
N GLN A 114 -5.13 9.85 -3.16
CA GLN A 114 -4.43 9.32 -4.32
C GLN A 114 -3.27 8.44 -3.85
N PRO A 115 -2.98 7.35 -4.57
CA PRO A 115 -1.78 6.56 -4.30
C PRO A 115 -0.54 7.40 -4.59
N PHE A 116 0.59 7.04 -3.97
CA PHE A 116 1.85 7.57 -4.47
C PHE A 116 2.16 6.90 -5.81
N THR A 117 2.79 7.62 -6.73
CA THR A 117 3.36 7.05 -7.96
C THR A 117 4.82 7.44 -8.05
N VAL A 118 5.69 6.45 -8.27
CA VAL A 118 7.10 6.65 -8.53
C VAL A 118 7.44 6.16 -9.94
N GLN A 119 8.02 7.05 -10.72
CA GLN A 119 8.54 6.79 -12.05
C GLN A 119 9.99 6.31 -11.94
N ILE A 120 10.21 5.07 -12.39
CA ILE A 120 11.56 4.50 -12.48
C ILE A 120 12.25 5.04 -13.75
N PRO A 121 13.49 5.54 -13.62
CA PRO A 121 14.26 6.02 -14.77
C PRO A 121 14.43 4.93 -15.84
N ALA A 122 14.36 5.34 -17.11
CA ALA A 122 14.70 4.45 -18.21
C ALA A 122 16.18 4.00 -18.12
N GLY A 123 16.46 2.77 -18.53
CA GLY A 123 17.79 2.18 -18.44
C GLY A 123 18.18 1.70 -17.04
N THR A 124 17.27 1.74 -16.06
CA THR A 124 17.51 1.16 -14.74
C THR A 124 17.83 -0.33 -14.88
N THR A 125 18.96 -0.73 -14.31
CA THR A 125 19.39 -2.13 -14.21
C THR A 125 19.48 -2.50 -12.75
N CYS A 126 19.12 -3.74 -12.43
CA CYS A 126 19.19 -4.26 -11.08
C CYS A 126 20.05 -5.52 -11.08
N SER A 127 20.93 -5.65 -10.09
CA SER A 127 21.76 -6.84 -9.88
C SER A 127 21.43 -7.59 -8.60
N GLY A 128 20.53 -7.03 -7.77
CA GLY A 128 20.12 -7.65 -6.52
C GLY A 128 19.40 -8.97 -6.75
N THR A 129 19.57 -9.87 -5.78
CA THR A 129 18.88 -11.15 -5.72
C THR A 129 18.13 -11.25 -4.40
N MET A 130 16.82 -11.50 -4.44
CA MET A 130 16.00 -11.64 -3.24
C MET A 130 15.04 -12.81 -3.38
N ALA A 131 15.10 -13.75 -2.42
CA ALA A 131 14.25 -14.93 -2.37
C ALA A 131 14.15 -15.70 -3.70
N GLY A 132 15.30 -15.87 -4.39
CA GLY A 132 15.39 -16.59 -5.67
C GLY A 132 15.06 -15.74 -6.91
N MET A 133 14.56 -14.52 -6.75
CA MET A 133 14.34 -13.59 -7.86
C MET A 133 15.62 -12.80 -8.13
N SER A 134 16.04 -12.78 -9.39
CA SER A 134 17.17 -11.97 -9.90
C SER A 134 16.66 -10.65 -10.49
N ASN A 135 17.57 -9.70 -10.74
CA ASN A 135 17.24 -8.38 -11.27
C ASN A 135 16.38 -7.53 -10.33
N VAL A 136 16.62 -7.61 -9.03
CA VAL A 136 15.83 -6.93 -8.01
C VAL A 136 16.55 -5.68 -7.51
N CYS A 137 15.87 -4.54 -7.53
CA CYS A 137 16.28 -3.29 -6.91
C CYS A 137 15.53 -3.08 -5.60
N LEU A 138 16.10 -2.25 -4.72
CA LEU A 138 15.38 -1.67 -3.60
C LEU A 138 15.08 -0.21 -3.89
N VAL A 139 13.86 0.23 -3.61
CA VAL A 139 13.46 1.63 -3.75
C VAL A 139 13.15 2.17 -2.37
N LYS A 140 13.90 3.19 -1.95
CA LYS A 140 13.63 3.94 -0.74
C LYS A 140 12.77 5.13 -1.07
N MET A 141 11.62 5.23 -0.43
CA MET A 141 10.83 6.44 -0.38
C MET A 141 11.00 7.11 0.98
N ALA A 142 11.35 8.39 0.97
CA ALA A 142 11.54 9.16 2.19
C ALA A 142 11.07 10.60 2.05
N ASN A 143 10.37 11.09 3.07
CA ASN A 143 10.11 12.51 3.28
C ASN A 143 11.15 13.07 4.28
N PRO A 144 11.93 14.11 3.91
CA PRO A 144 12.95 14.70 4.78
C PRO A 144 12.35 15.65 5.82
N ASN A 145 11.48 15.14 6.70
CA ASN A 145 10.95 15.91 7.82
C ASN A 145 12.02 16.02 8.93
N PRO A 146 12.22 17.20 9.56
CA PRO A 146 13.13 17.33 10.70
C PRO A 146 12.82 16.42 11.90
N ALA A 147 11.59 15.92 12.03
CA ALA A 147 11.23 14.93 13.05
C ALA A 147 11.75 13.52 12.73
N GLY A 148 12.16 13.26 11.48
CA GLY A 148 12.73 12.00 11.02
C GLY A 148 12.42 11.77 9.54
N PRO A 149 13.27 11.01 8.81
CA PRO A 149 12.92 10.55 7.48
C PRO A 149 11.81 9.50 7.58
N PHE A 150 10.58 9.89 7.28
CA PHE A 150 9.44 8.97 7.23
C PHE A 150 9.33 8.34 5.85
N GLY A 151 8.84 7.11 5.79
CA GLY A 151 8.63 6.36 4.56
C GLY A 151 9.00 4.90 4.71
N GLY A 152 9.53 4.30 3.66
CA GLY A 152 9.82 2.87 3.63
C GLY A 152 10.72 2.46 2.46
N VAL A 153 11.04 1.17 2.44
CA VAL A 153 11.77 0.54 1.35
C VAL A 153 10.92 -0.60 0.80
N PHE A 154 10.77 -0.65 -0.52
CA PHE A 154 10.11 -1.75 -1.19
C PHE A 154 11.02 -2.34 -2.27
N ALA A 155 10.78 -3.61 -2.60
CA ALA A 155 11.50 -4.32 -3.65
C ALA A 155 10.76 -4.19 -4.98
N MET A 156 11.52 -4.04 -6.05
CA MET A 156 11.02 -4.07 -7.42
C MET A 156 11.98 -4.90 -8.26
N GLN A 157 11.50 -5.46 -9.36
CA GLN A 157 12.35 -6.18 -10.29
C GLN A 157 12.26 -5.55 -11.68
N ILE A 158 13.39 -5.49 -12.36
CA ILE A 158 13.39 -5.20 -13.79
C ILE A 158 12.97 -6.47 -14.48
N ALA A 159 11.84 -6.39 -15.20
CA ALA A 159 11.33 -7.47 -16.00
C ALA A 159 12.45 -7.94 -16.93
N SER A 160 12.99 -9.11 -16.64
CA SER A 160 13.78 -9.85 -17.61
C SER A 160 12.85 -10.16 -18.77
N GLY A 161 13.34 -10.10 -20.00
CA GLY A 161 12.70 -10.75 -21.14
C GLY A 161 12.69 -12.26 -20.94
N ASN A 162 12.07 -12.75 -19.88
CA ASN A 162 11.59 -14.10 -19.79
C ASN A 162 10.41 -14.13 -20.73
N SER A 163 10.72 -14.38 -22.01
CA SER A 163 9.86 -15.21 -22.83
C SER A 163 9.32 -16.27 -21.90
N THR A 164 8.04 -16.19 -21.59
CA THR A 164 7.31 -17.39 -21.26
C THR A 164 7.74 -18.36 -22.35
N THR A 165 8.50 -19.40 -22.01
CA THR A 165 8.34 -20.62 -22.77
C THR A 165 6.88 -20.95 -22.53
N ALA A 166 6.03 -20.42 -23.42
CA ALA A 166 4.67 -20.88 -23.58
C ALA A 166 4.84 -22.39 -23.62
N ALA A 167 4.26 -23.08 -22.63
CA ALA A 167 4.17 -24.51 -22.67
C ALA A 167 3.63 -24.86 -24.05
N ALA A 168 4.46 -25.54 -24.86
CA ALA A 168 4.10 -25.93 -26.20
C ALA A 168 2.77 -26.68 -26.13
N ALA A 169 1.84 -26.26 -26.98
CA ALA A 169 0.45 -26.68 -26.98
C ALA A 169 0.27 -28.20 -27.01
N ALA A 170 -0.64 -28.72 -26.17
CA ALA A 170 -1.33 -29.95 -26.51
C ALA A 170 -2.35 -29.63 -27.62
N PRO A 171 -2.41 -30.40 -28.73
CA PRO A 171 -3.34 -30.13 -29.80
C PRO A 171 -4.78 -30.42 -29.33
N ALA A 172 -5.65 -29.42 -29.44
CA ALA A 172 -7.09 -29.61 -29.30
C ALA A 172 -7.62 -30.36 -30.53
N THR A 173 -7.97 -31.62 -30.37
CA THR A 173 -8.82 -32.33 -31.33
C THR A 173 -10.26 -31.84 -31.17
N SER A 174 -10.72 -31.09 -32.17
CA SER A 174 -12.12 -30.74 -32.37
C SER A 174 -12.98 -31.99 -32.52
N SER A 175 -13.97 -32.17 -31.65
CA SER A 175 -15.12 -33.04 -31.95
C SER A 175 -16.38 -32.19 -31.92
N ALA A 176 -16.99 -32.08 -33.10
CA ALA A 176 -18.24 -31.37 -33.34
C ALA A 176 -19.41 -32.06 -32.62
N ALA A 177 -20.41 -31.24 -32.31
CA ALA A 177 -21.67 -31.60 -31.66
C ALA A 177 -22.55 -32.52 -32.51
N THR A 178 -23.29 -33.41 -31.83
CA THR A 178 -24.56 -33.96 -32.34
C THR A 178 -25.63 -33.90 -31.24
N THR A 179 -26.73 -33.27 -31.62
CA THR A 179 -28.04 -33.10 -31.00
C THR A 179 -28.61 -34.30 -30.25
N GLY A 180 -29.21 -34.06 -29.07
CA GLY A 180 -30.09 -34.99 -28.37
C GLY A 180 -30.93 -34.27 -27.31
N SER A 181 -32.10 -33.79 -27.72
CA SER A 181 -33.12 -33.22 -26.84
C SER A 181 -33.92 -34.33 -26.15
N SER A 182 -34.14 -34.21 -24.83
CA SER A 182 -35.37 -34.70 -24.21
C SER A 182 -35.67 -33.93 -22.92
N THR A 183 -36.86 -33.34 -22.90
CA THR A 183 -37.52 -32.66 -21.78
C THR A 183 -38.38 -33.66 -21.02
N SER A 184 -38.34 -33.59 -19.67
CA SER A 184 -39.43 -33.76 -18.68
C SER A 184 -38.88 -34.38 -17.39
N THR A 185 -39.38 -34.20 -16.17
CA THR A 185 -40.22 -33.21 -15.46
C THR A 185 -40.18 -33.70 -14.00
N SER A 186 -39.93 -32.79 -13.05
CA SER A 186 -40.21 -32.83 -11.59
C SER A 186 -40.07 -34.12 -10.76
N ALA A 187 -39.33 -34.03 -9.65
CA ALA A 187 -39.88 -34.20 -8.30
C ALA A 187 -38.88 -33.69 -7.24
N ALA A 188 -39.43 -32.98 -6.26
CA ALA A 188 -38.77 -32.37 -5.10
C ALA A 188 -38.74 -33.31 -3.88
N ALA A 189 -37.75 -33.09 -3.01
CA ALA A 189 -37.81 -33.12 -1.54
C ALA A 189 -36.34 -32.96 -1.05
N ASP A 190 -35.94 -31.81 -0.53
CA ASP A 190 -36.19 -31.27 0.83
C ASP A 190 -35.19 -31.80 1.86
N SER A 191 -34.38 -30.88 2.40
CA SER A 191 -34.14 -30.75 3.83
C SER A 191 -33.64 -29.34 4.09
N ALA A 192 -34.46 -28.64 4.88
CA ALA A 192 -34.42 -27.25 5.24
C ALA A 192 -33.30 -26.83 6.20
N ASP A 193 -33.24 -25.51 6.28
CA ASP A 193 -32.49 -24.59 7.13
C ASP A 193 -32.58 -24.81 8.64
N ASP A 194 -31.66 -24.19 9.38
CA ASP A 194 -32.05 -23.30 10.48
C ASP A 194 -31.02 -22.16 10.59
N ASP A 195 -31.45 -20.99 10.10
CA ASP A 195 -30.96 -19.65 10.42
C ASP A 195 -31.35 -19.27 11.86
N GLU A 196 -30.57 -18.42 12.52
CA GLU A 196 -31.18 -17.40 13.39
C GLU A 196 -30.31 -16.14 13.42
N ALA A 197 -30.99 -15.02 13.20
CA ALA A 197 -30.44 -13.72 12.94
C ALA A 197 -30.60 -12.80 14.16
N ALA A 198 -29.60 -11.93 14.32
CA ALA A 198 -29.66 -10.57 14.87
C ALA A 198 -30.87 -10.12 15.73
N THR A 199 -30.57 -9.55 16.91
CA THR A 199 -31.06 -8.18 17.22
C THR A 199 -30.36 -7.49 18.39
N SER A 200 -30.17 -6.19 18.19
CA SER A 200 -29.72 -5.13 19.09
C SER A 200 -30.75 -4.74 20.17
N GLN A 201 -30.32 -4.36 21.37
CA GLN A 201 -31.03 -3.33 22.16
C GLN A 201 -30.08 -2.42 22.96
N GLN A 202 -30.38 -1.12 22.90
CA GLN A 202 -29.92 -0.04 23.78
C GLN A 202 -30.60 -0.12 25.17
N GLY A 203 -29.96 0.45 26.19
CA GLY A 203 -30.64 0.98 27.37
C GLY A 203 -29.87 0.81 28.68
N GLY A 204 -29.41 1.91 29.29
CA GLY A 204 -28.58 1.92 30.50
C GLY A 204 -29.34 2.00 31.84
N ALA A 205 -28.58 1.85 32.93
CA ALA A 205 -28.84 2.37 34.28
C ALA A 205 -27.56 2.14 35.13
N LEU A 206 -26.88 3.19 35.61
CA LEU A 206 -26.95 3.68 37.00
C LEU A 206 -26.66 2.61 38.07
N GLY A 207 -25.48 2.71 38.71
CA GLY A 207 -25.11 1.88 39.86
C GLY A 207 -23.78 2.29 40.48
N ASN A 208 -23.83 3.31 41.33
CA ASN A 208 -22.74 3.80 42.18
C ASN A 208 -22.42 2.77 43.29
N ALA A 209 -21.15 2.44 43.53
CA ALA A 209 -20.71 1.80 44.78
C ALA A 209 -19.25 2.15 45.09
N LEU A 210 -19.10 3.18 45.93
CA LEU A 210 -17.97 3.42 46.82
C LEU A 210 -17.91 2.34 47.93
N ALA A 211 -16.69 2.07 48.42
CA ALA A 211 -16.26 1.57 49.76
C ALA A 211 -15.35 0.32 49.65
N GLY A 212 -14.22 0.17 50.35
CA GLY A 212 -13.54 0.95 51.40
C GLY A 212 -12.03 0.60 51.40
N ILE A 213 -11.12 1.48 51.78
CA ILE A 213 -10.59 1.68 53.15
C ILE A 213 -10.34 0.37 53.90
N ILE A 214 -9.09 -0.11 53.83
CA ILE A 214 -8.19 -0.34 54.98
C ILE A 214 -6.81 0.18 54.58
#